data_AF-A0A9D4LTW3-F1
#
_entry.id   AF-A0A9D4LTW3-F1
#
_cell.length_a   1.000
_cell.length_b   1.000
_cell.length_c   1.000
_cell.angle_alpha   90.00
_cell.angle_beta   90.00
_cell.angle_gamma   90.00
#
_symmetry.space_group_name_H-M   'P 1'
#
loop_
_entity.id
_entity.type
_entity.pdbx_description
1 polymer ?
#
loop_
_entity_poly.entity_id
_entity_poly.type
_entity_poly.pdbx_seq_one_letter_code
_entity_poly.pdbx_strand_id
1 'polypeptide(L)'
;MRIGNGKRGSGGVAVFIKDSLCKYFKRVYEHLTECIVVNVSCDLTGYSNELFMIFSYISPERSVIYDEDNDDGLDILRQKLLLIRSDFSSALILLAGDLNARTGDLIFRMTILITLKGKLHTLATRLMRKESQKTVF
;
A
#
# COMPACT_ATOMS: atom_id res chain seq x y z
N MET A 1 -0.58 -24.93 20.25
CA MET A 1 -1.59 -24.13 19.54
C MET A 1 -2.21 -25.02 18.46
N ARG A 2 -3.50 -25.33 18.53
CA ARG A 2 -4.18 -26.23 17.58
C ARG A 2 -4.41 -25.49 16.26
N ILE A 3 -3.84 -26.01 15.17
CA ILE A 3 -4.14 -25.56 13.81
C ILE A 3 -5.38 -26.35 13.38
N GLY A 4 -6.56 -25.73 13.46
CA GLY A 4 -7.80 -26.30 12.96
C GLY A 4 -7.83 -26.30 11.42
N ASN A 5 -8.51 -27.29 10.84
CA ASN A 5 -8.86 -27.38 9.42
C ASN A 5 -9.85 -26.27 9.01
N GLY A 6 -9.42 -25.01 9.07
CA GLY A 6 -10.14 -23.87 8.50
C GLY A 6 -9.83 -23.77 7.01
N LYS A 7 -10.84 -23.47 6.19
CA LYS A 7 -10.73 -23.15 4.76
C LYS A 7 -9.40 -22.42 4.50
N ARG A 8 -8.55 -22.95 3.62
CA ARG A 8 -7.34 -22.26 3.20
C ARG A 8 -7.78 -20.95 2.53
N GLY A 9 -7.72 -19.85 3.26
CA GLY A 9 -7.88 -18.51 2.70
C GLY A 9 -6.68 -18.26 1.81
N SER A 10 -6.76 -18.67 0.54
CA SER A 10 -5.74 -18.36 -0.46
C SER A 10 -5.95 -16.91 -0.89
N GLY A 11 -5.28 -15.99 -0.21
CA GLY A 11 -5.35 -14.56 -0.52
C GLY A 11 -4.79 -13.71 0.61
N GLY A 12 -4.43 -12.47 0.28
CA GLY A 12 -3.97 -11.48 1.25
C GLY A 12 -2.76 -10.70 0.78
N VAL A 13 -2.56 -9.55 1.40
CA VAL A 13 -1.39 -8.70 1.19
C VAL A 13 -0.47 -8.85 2.39
N ALA A 14 0.83 -9.00 2.14
CA ALA A 14 1.85 -8.92 3.17
C ALA A 14 2.88 -7.86 2.77
N VAL A 15 3.27 -7.03 3.73
CA VAL A 15 4.30 -6.00 3.55
C VAL A 15 5.45 -6.33 4.49
N PHE A 16 6.63 -6.58 3.93
CA PHE A 16 7.84 -6.84 4.68
C PHE A 16 8.68 -5.57 4.74
N ILE A 17 9.01 -5.14 5.95
CA ILE A 17 9.81 -3.94 6.20
C ILE A 17 11.09 -4.39 6.87
N LYS A 18 12.23 -3.91 6.39
CA LYS A 18 13.53 -4.20 7.00
C LYS A 18 13.56 -3.62 8.42
N ASP A 19 13.99 -4.39 9.41
CA ASP A 19 13.99 -4.01 10.83
C ASP A 19 14.65 -2.65 11.10
N SER A 20 15.76 -2.36 10.40
CA SER A 20 16.49 -1.09 10.52
C SER A 20 15.65 0.13 10.11
N LEU A 21 14.57 -0.08 9.37
CA LEU A 21 13.67 0.93 8.86
C LEU A 21 12.32 0.96 9.59
N CYS A 22 11.95 -0.06 10.39
CA CYS A 22 10.63 -0.19 11.00
C CYS A 22 10.16 1.06 11.75
N LYS A 23 11.06 1.79 12.42
CA LYS A 23 10.74 3.05 13.11
C LYS A 23 10.17 4.17 12.23
N TYR A 24 10.37 4.08 10.91
CA TYR A 24 9.88 5.06 9.94
C TYR A 24 8.55 4.67 9.31
N PHE A 25 8.00 3.50 9.64
CA PHE A 25 6.78 2.98 9.06
C PHE A 25 5.77 2.71 10.15
N LYS A 26 4.53 3.19 9.96
CA LYS A 26 3.43 2.95 10.89
C LYS A 26 2.21 2.46 10.12
N ARG A 27 1.65 1.31 10.51
CA ARG A 27 0.34 0.88 9.99
C ARG A 27 -0.75 1.78 10.57
N VAL A 28 -1.63 2.28 9.70
CA VAL A 28 -2.64 3.29 10.09
C VAL A 28 -4.04 2.69 10.18
N TYR A 29 -4.33 1.67 9.37
CA TYR A 29 -5.59 0.93 9.44
C TYR A 29 -5.33 -0.57 9.63
N GLU A 30 -5.73 -1.09 10.78
CA GLU A 30 -5.64 -2.52 11.11
C GLU A 30 -6.87 -3.30 10.63
N HIS A 31 -8.03 -2.64 10.57
CA HIS A 31 -9.31 -3.25 10.20
C HIS A 31 -9.53 -3.35 8.68
N LEU A 32 -8.70 -2.71 7.86
CA LEU A 32 -8.76 -2.86 6.41
C LEU A 32 -8.09 -4.17 6.02
N THR A 33 -8.87 -5.10 5.49
CA THR A 33 -8.47 -6.46 5.13
C THR A 33 -8.02 -6.56 3.67
N GLU A 34 -8.53 -5.69 2.80
CA GLU A 34 -8.26 -5.69 1.36
C GLU A 34 -6.94 -4.97 1.03
N CYS A 35 -6.49 -4.08 1.91
CA CYS A 35 -5.26 -3.32 1.73
C CYS A 35 -4.51 -3.08 3.04
N ILE A 36 -3.19 -2.97 2.92
CA ILE A 36 -2.30 -2.51 3.99
C ILE A 36 -1.94 -1.06 3.72
N VAL A 37 -2.27 -0.19 4.67
CA VAL A 37 -1.96 1.24 4.61
C VAL A 37 -0.86 1.55 5.61
N VAL A 38 0.26 2.05 5.09
CA VAL A 38 1.46 2.38 5.88
C VAL A 38 1.79 3.86 5.69
N ASN A 39 1.83 4.61 6.78
CA ASN A 39 2.42 5.95 6.81
C ASN A 39 3.94 5.83 6.86
N VAL A 40 4.62 6.59 6.02
CA VAL A 40 6.08 6.68 5.93
C VAL A 40 6.53 8.04 6.43
N SER A 41 7.34 8.03 7.49
CA SER A 41 7.83 9.23 8.14
C SER A 41 8.57 10.17 7.17
N CYS A 42 8.31 11.47 7.33
CA CYS A 42 9.01 12.55 6.63
C CYS A 42 10.53 12.51 6.84
N ASP A 43 11.02 11.96 7.95
CA ASP A 43 12.46 11.79 8.21
C ASP A 43 13.12 10.82 7.24
N LEU A 44 12.35 9.85 6.74
CA LEU A 44 12.82 8.90 5.74
C LEU A 44 12.70 9.49 4.34
N THR A 45 11.54 10.08 4.02
CA THR A 45 11.22 10.56 2.67
C THR A 45 11.94 11.87 2.32
N GLY A 46 12.16 12.72 3.32
CA GLY A 46 12.60 14.10 3.14
C GLY A 46 11.54 15.02 2.54
N TYR A 47 10.27 14.63 2.54
CA TYR A 47 9.16 15.49 2.13
C TYR A 47 8.61 16.29 3.30
N SER A 48 8.00 17.44 2.99
CA SER A 48 7.22 18.23 3.95
C SER A 48 5.86 17.61 4.27
N ASN A 49 5.33 16.79 3.35
CA ASN A 49 4.04 16.15 3.46
C ASN A 49 4.22 14.69 3.86
N GLU A 50 3.27 14.17 4.63
CA GLU A 50 3.20 12.76 4.94
C GLU A 50 3.01 11.93 3.67
N LEU A 51 3.60 10.73 3.64
CA LEU A 51 3.44 9.76 2.56
C LEU A 51 2.70 8.53 3.09
N PHE A 52 1.58 8.19 2.46
CA PHE A 52 0.85 6.95 2.71
C PHE A 52 1.07 6.01 1.54
N MET A 53 1.64 4.84 1.83
CA MET A 53 1.74 3.74 0.89
C MET A 53 0.59 2.77 1.13
N ILE A 54 -0.16 2.47 0.07
CA ILE A 54 -1.31 1.58 0.09
C ILE A 54 -0.95 0.37 -0.76
N PHE A 55 -0.91 -0.79 -0.13
CA PHE A 55 -0.66 -2.06 -0.79
C PHE A 55 -1.96 -2.84 -0.86
N SER A 56 -2.49 -3.08 -2.05
CA SER A 56 -3.78 -3.73 -2.24
C SER A 56 -3.63 -4.97 -3.12
N TYR A 57 -4.45 -5.98 -2.83
CA TYR A 57 -4.69 -7.08 -3.75
C TYR A 57 -6.18 -7.11 -4.06
N ILE A 58 -6.53 -6.82 -5.31
CA ILE A 58 -7.91 -6.98 -5.78
C ILE A 58 -8.00 -8.39 -6.33
N SER A 59 -8.94 -9.19 -5.85
CA SER A 59 -9.15 -10.52 -6.43
C SER A 59 -9.80 -10.41 -7.82
N PRO A 60 -9.60 -11.40 -8.69
CA PRO A 60 -10.31 -11.47 -9.96
C PRO A 60 -11.82 -11.36 -9.78
N GLU A 61 -12.50 -10.81 -10.78
CA GLU A 61 -13.97 -10.72 -10.85
C GLU A 61 -14.61 -12.08 -10.50
N ARG A 62 -15.69 -12.07 -9.71
CA ARG A 62 -16.42 -13.27 -9.25
C ARG A 62 -15.61 -14.24 -8.38
N SER A 63 -14.50 -13.77 -7.80
CA SER A 63 -13.84 -14.52 -6.74
C SER A 63 -14.80 -14.76 -5.57
N VAL A 64 -14.71 -15.93 -4.96
CA VAL A 64 -15.51 -16.34 -3.78
C VAL A 64 -15.28 -15.46 -2.54
N ILE A 65 -14.32 -14.53 -2.61
CA ILE A 65 -14.05 -13.57 -1.55
C ILE A 65 -14.97 -12.35 -1.58
N TYR A 66 -15.67 -12.13 -2.69
CA TYR A 66 -16.67 -11.08 -2.82
C TYR A 66 -18.01 -11.60 -2.32
N ASP A 67 -18.71 -10.78 -1.56
CA ASP A 67 -20.09 -11.04 -1.19
C ASP A 67 -21.00 -10.87 -2.42
N GLU A 68 -22.17 -11.53 -2.44
CA GLU A 68 -23.11 -11.51 -3.57
C GLU A 68 -23.56 -10.08 -3.96
N ASP A 69 -23.43 -9.11 -3.04
CA ASP A 69 -23.84 -7.72 -3.22
C ASP A 69 -22.74 -6.80 -3.78
N ASN A 70 -21.48 -7.23 -3.84
CA ASN A 70 -20.37 -6.38 -4.32
C ASN A 70 -19.21 -7.20 -4.89
N ASP A 71 -19.28 -7.49 -6.18
CA ASP A 71 -18.26 -8.24 -6.94
C ASP A 71 -17.21 -7.36 -7.63
N ASP A 72 -17.25 -6.04 -7.42
CA ASP A 72 -16.29 -5.09 -7.98
C ASP A 72 -15.23 -4.64 -6.95
N GLY A 73 -14.08 -5.33 -6.98
CA GLY A 73 -12.96 -4.99 -6.13
C GLY A 73 -12.34 -3.61 -6.39
N LEU A 74 -12.54 -3.00 -7.57
CA LEU A 74 -12.11 -1.61 -7.82
C LEU A 74 -12.99 -0.63 -7.05
N ASP A 75 -14.29 -0.87 -6.97
CA ASP A 75 -15.20 -0.03 -6.20
C ASP A 75 -14.91 -0.15 -4.69
N ILE A 76 -14.59 -1.36 -4.21
CA ILE A 76 -14.12 -1.57 -2.84
C ILE A 76 -12.84 -0.75 -2.58
N LEU A 77 -11.83 -0.88 -3.44
CA LEU A 77 -10.59 -0.12 -3.31
C LEU A 77 -10.86 1.40 -3.35
N ARG A 78 -11.73 1.86 -4.24
CA ARG A 78 -12.10 3.27 -4.37
C ARG A 78 -12.71 3.82 -3.08
N GLN A 79 -13.61 3.08 -2.45
CA GLN A 79 -14.19 3.49 -1.16
C GLN A 79 -13.11 3.62 -0.08
N LYS A 80 -12.15 2.69 -0.01
CA LYS A 80 -11.01 2.79 0.92
C LYS A 80 -10.13 3.99 0.61
N LEU A 81 -9.85 4.27 -0.66
CA LEU A 81 -9.07 5.44 -1.07
C LEU A 81 -9.78 6.75 -0.70
N LEU A 82 -11.10 6.83 -0.83
CA LEU A 82 -11.88 7.99 -0.42
C LEU A 82 -11.84 8.20 1.10
N LEU A 83 -11.95 7.12 1.88
CA LEU A 83 -11.79 7.15 3.33
C LEU A 83 -10.42 7.71 3.72
N ILE A 84 -9.34 7.12 3.20
CA ILE A 84 -7.96 7.54 3.48
C ILE A 84 -7.74 9.00 3.08
N ARG A 85 -8.26 9.42 1.92
CA ARG A 85 -8.15 10.79 1.45
C ARG A 85 -8.94 11.78 2.30
N SER A 86 -10.08 11.37 2.85
CA SER A 86 -10.87 12.19 3.78
C SER A 86 -10.08 12.43 5.08
N ASP A 87 -9.45 11.38 5.61
CA ASP A 87 -8.66 11.45 6.84
C ASP A 87 -7.34 12.23 6.65
N PHE A 88 -6.74 12.14 5.44
CA PHE A 88 -5.42 12.71 5.12
C PHE A 88 -5.44 13.54 3.83
N SER A 89 -6.23 14.62 3.82
CA SER A 89 -6.53 15.42 2.62
C SER A 89 -5.32 16.06 1.91
N SER A 90 -4.21 16.30 2.62
CA SER A 90 -3.00 16.94 2.10
C SER A 90 -1.82 15.97 1.91
N ALA A 91 -2.03 14.68 2.15
CA ALA A 91 -0.95 13.70 2.12
C ALA A 91 -0.66 13.19 0.71
N LEU A 92 0.58 12.77 0.50
CA LEU A 92 0.99 12.05 -0.70
C LEU A 92 0.51 10.59 -0.57
N ILE A 93 -0.16 10.08 -1.59
CA ILE A 93 -0.65 8.70 -1.61
C ILE A 93 0.04 7.95 -2.74
N LEU A 94 0.66 6.82 -2.41
CA LEU A 94 1.21 5.86 -3.34
C LEU A 94 0.40 4.57 -3.26
N LEU A 95 -0.27 4.19 -4.34
CA LEU A 95 -0.94 2.91 -4.46
C LEU A 95 -0.06 1.91 -5.21
N ALA A 96 0.07 0.70 -4.67
CA ALA A 96 0.80 -0.40 -5.27
C ALA A 96 0.09 -1.74 -5.01
N GLY A 97 0.40 -2.73 -5.84
CA GLY A 97 -0.11 -4.10 -5.69
C GLY A 97 -0.66 -4.67 -6.99
N ASP A 98 -1.28 -5.84 -6.89
CA ASP A 98 -1.94 -6.49 -8.01
C ASP A 98 -3.45 -6.16 -7.96
N LEU A 99 -3.87 -5.34 -8.91
CA LEU A 99 -5.23 -4.82 -8.97
C LEU A 99 -6.16 -5.71 -9.80
N ASN A 100 -5.65 -6.78 -10.45
CA ASN A 100 -6.42 -7.67 -11.34
C ASN A 100 -7.41 -6.95 -12.28
N ALA A 101 -7.09 -5.71 -12.64
CA ALA A 101 -7.92 -4.83 -13.45
C ALA A 101 -7.25 -4.60 -14.79
N ARG A 102 -8.04 -4.45 -15.87
CA ARG A 102 -7.48 -4.12 -17.17
C ARG A 102 -6.96 -2.68 -17.12
N THR A 103 -5.82 -2.42 -17.77
CA THR A 103 -5.17 -1.11 -17.76
C THR A 103 -6.10 0.01 -18.25
N GLY A 104 -7.06 -0.29 -19.13
CA GLY A 104 -8.08 0.66 -19.59
C GLY A 104 -9.03 1.14 -18.48
N ASP A 105 -9.37 0.27 -17.53
CA ASP A 105 -10.28 0.58 -16.41
C ASP A 105 -9.57 1.46 -15.36
N LEU A 106 -8.26 1.25 -15.19
CA LEU A 106 -7.41 2.03 -14.30
C LEU A 106 -7.19 3.47 -14.80
N ILE A 107 -6.95 3.62 -16.11
CA ILE A 107 -6.59 4.91 -16.72
C ILE A 107 -7.78 5.88 -16.71
N PHE A 108 -9.02 5.37 -16.82
CA PHE A 108 -10.19 6.22 -16.97
C PHE A 108 -10.79 6.73 -15.65
N ARG A 109 -10.44 6.12 -14.50
CA ARG A 109 -11.08 6.42 -13.21
C ARG A 109 -10.11 6.79 -12.08
N MET A 110 -8.82 6.51 -12.24
CA MET A 110 -7.79 6.83 -11.26
C MET A 110 -6.75 7.75 -11.88
N THR A 111 -7.02 9.05 -11.89
CA THR A 111 -5.94 10.06 -11.89
C THR A 111 -5.22 9.99 -10.54
N ILE A 112 -4.51 8.89 -10.28
CA ILE A 112 -3.51 8.83 -9.22
C ILE A 112 -2.30 9.58 -9.76
N LEU A 113 -2.10 10.76 -9.21
CA LEU A 113 -0.96 11.62 -9.49
C LEU A 113 0.32 10.93 -8.99
N ILE A 114 0.92 10.06 -9.81
CA ILE A 114 2.27 9.53 -9.55
C ILE A 114 3.28 10.63 -9.92
N THR A 115 3.44 11.63 -9.06
CA THR A 115 4.53 12.61 -9.19
C THR A 115 5.74 12.13 -8.39
N LEU A 116 6.42 11.06 -8.83
CA LEU A 116 7.62 10.59 -8.11
C LEU A 116 8.79 10.12 -8.97
N LYS A 117 8.81 10.29 -10.31
CA LYS A 117 9.96 9.84 -11.12
C LYS A 117 11.30 10.44 -10.69
N GLY A 118 11.34 11.71 -10.28
CA GLY A 118 12.60 12.37 -9.88
C GLY A 118 13.04 12.13 -8.44
N LYS A 119 12.09 11.95 -7.50
CA LYS A 119 12.40 11.88 -6.06
C LYS A 119 12.46 10.44 -5.52
N LEU A 120 11.86 9.44 -6.20
CA LEU A 120 11.97 8.04 -5.80
C LEU A 120 13.39 7.50 -5.98
N HIS A 121 14.08 7.90 -7.06
CA HIS A 121 15.49 7.56 -7.27
C HIS A 121 16.36 8.12 -6.13
N THR A 122 16.10 9.36 -5.72
CA THR A 122 16.80 10.00 -4.59
C THR A 122 16.49 9.29 -3.26
N LEU A 123 15.25 8.84 -3.05
CA LEU A 123 14.87 8.08 -1.86
C LEU A 123 15.55 6.70 -1.84
N ALA A 124 15.48 5.95 -2.94
CA ALA A 124 16.15 4.67 -3.10
C ALA A 124 17.67 4.82 -2.90
N THR A 125 18.28 5.84 -3.51
CA THR A 125 19.72 6.14 -3.34
C THR A 125 20.05 6.50 -1.88
N ARG A 126 19.19 7.26 -1.18
CA ARG A 126 19.37 7.59 0.24
C ARG A 126 19.26 6.36 1.14
N LEU A 127 18.30 5.48 0.87
CA LEU A 127 18.14 4.22 1.58
C LEU A 127 19.38 3.36 1.39
N MET A 128 19.87 3.21 0.16
CA MET A 128 21.08 2.44 -0.15
C MET A 128 22.35 3.06 0.49
N ARG A 129 22.50 4.40 0.50
CA ARG A 129 23.66 5.07 1.12
C ARG A 129 23.69 4.97 2.65
N LYS A 130 22.54 5.01 3.33
CA LYS A 130 22.47 4.82 4.79
C LYS A 130 22.90 3.41 5.20
N GLU A 131 22.83 2.42 4.31
CA GLU A 131 23.32 1.07 4.57
C GLU A 131 24.85 0.99 4.46
N SER A 132 25.45 1.64 3.47
CA SER A 132 26.91 1.60 3.27
C SER A 132 27.72 2.24 4.39
N GLN A 133 27.14 3.15 5.17
CA GLN A 133 27.83 3.81 6.29
C GLN A 133 27.78 3.02 7.62
N LYS A 134 27.04 1.91 7.69
CA LYS A 134 26.98 1.06 8.89
C LYS A 134 27.88 -0.18 8.83
N THR A 135 28.56 -0.41 7.71
CA THR A 135 29.42 -1.60 7.50
C THR A 135 30.90 -1.25 7.54
N VAL A 136 31.31 -0.40 8.49
CA VAL A 136 32.72 -0.20 8.84
C VAL A 136 32.87 -0.56 10.31
N PHE A 137 33.12 -1.84 10.55
CA PHE A 137 33.72 -2.38 11.76
C PHE A 137 34.82 -3.33 11.32
#